data_AF-A0A674IKI4-F1
#
_entry.id   AF-A0A674IKI4-F1
#
_cell.length_a   1.000
_cell.length_b   1.000
_cell.length_c   1.000
_cell.angle_alpha   90.00
_cell.angle_beta   90.00
_cell.angle_gamma   90.00
#
_symmetry.space_group_name_H-M   'P 1'
#
loop_
_entity.id
_entity.type
_entity.pdbx_description
1 polymer ?
#
loop_
_entity_poly.entity_id
_entity_poly.type
_entity_poly.pdbx_seq_one_letter_code
_entity_poly.pdbx_strand_id
1 'polypeptide(L)'
;MAKHMTLSFLLVLTMASSSFARRKLLLFLIDGFRYDYINDNELESLPGFKEIVDRGVKVDYMTPDFPSLSYPNYYTLMTGRHCEVHQMTGNYMWDPSTNTSFDIGVNKESLLPLWWNGSEPLWVTMTKAKKKVNMYYWPGCEVEILGVRPSLCRPYFSVPTDSNFSDAVSDALESLRNGSAEMAAVYYERIDVEGHHFGPSSVQRKNALKAVDKVLNNMTKLIKVSDMSKDYSFL
;
A
#
# COMPACT_ATOMS: atom_id res chain seq x y z
N MET A 1 0.41 -54.52 55.40
CA MET A 1 1.04 -54.06 54.15
C MET A 1 0.06 -53.15 53.42
N ALA A 2 0.16 -51.84 53.62
CA ALA A 2 -0.71 -50.86 52.98
C ALA A 2 -0.06 -50.39 51.67
N LYS A 3 -0.78 -50.53 50.55
CA LYS A 3 -0.35 -50.03 49.23
C LYS A 3 -0.70 -48.54 49.15
N HIS A 4 0.32 -47.68 49.04
CA HIS A 4 0.13 -46.29 48.65
C HIS A 4 -0.02 -46.21 47.13
N MET A 5 -1.19 -45.74 46.69
CA MET A 5 -1.51 -45.43 45.29
C MET A 5 -1.33 -43.93 45.11
N THR A 6 -0.22 -43.50 44.53
CA THR A 6 0.05 -42.10 44.21
C THR A 6 -0.66 -41.74 42.91
N LEU A 7 -1.68 -40.88 43.01
CA LEU A 7 -2.43 -40.35 41.86
C LEU A 7 -1.76 -39.06 41.39
N SER A 8 -1.03 -39.12 40.27
CA SER A 8 -0.44 -37.93 39.64
C SER A 8 -1.50 -37.22 38.79
N PHE A 9 -1.94 -36.04 39.22
CA PHE A 9 -2.76 -35.14 38.41
C PHE A 9 -1.84 -34.40 37.41
N LEU A 10 -1.98 -34.71 36.12
CA LEU A 10 -1.34 -33.94 35.05
C LEU A 10 -2.24 -32.74 34.73
N LEU A 11 -1.84 -31.56 35.19
CA LEU A 11 -2.51 -30.31 34.83
C LEU A 11 -2.10 -29.92 33.41
N VAL A 12 -2.94 -30.25 32.42
CA VAL A 12 -2.77 -29.77 31.05
C VAL A 12 -3.19 -28.30 31.02
N LEU A 13 -2.22 -27.39 31.12
CA LEU A 13 -2.42 -25.99 30.77
C LEU A 13 -2.66 -25.92 29.26
N THR A 14 -3.91 -25.87 28.84
CA THR A 14 -4.26 -25.41 27.50
C THR A 14 -3.88 -23.94 27.43
N MET A 15 -2.70 -23.64 26.88
CA MET A 15 -2.42 -22.30 26.36
C MET A 15 -3.40 -22.10 25.20
N ALA A 16 -4.57 -21.55 25.50
CA ALA A 16 -5.37 -20.86 24.53
C ALA A 16 -4.54 -19.65 24.09
N SER A 17 -3.65 -19.85 23.13
CA SER A 17 -3.12 -18.77 22.33
C SER A 17 -4.35 -18.09 21.75
N SER A 18 -4.73 -16.95 22.32
CA SER A 18 -5.58 -16.01 21.60
C SER A 18 -4.79 -15.68 20.34
N SER A 19 -5.06 -16.37 19.24
CA SER A 19 -4.60 -15.89 17.95
C SER A 19 -5.27 -14.53 17.83
N PHE A 20 -4.50 -13.45 18.01
CA PHE A 20 -4.91 -12.19 17.44
C PHE A 20 -5.19 -12.52 15.99
N ALA A 21 -6.46 -12.44 15.57
CA ALA A 21 -6.84 -12.64 14.18
C ALA A 21 -5.92 -11.73 13.37
N ARG A 22 -4.97 -12.33 12.65
CA ARG A 22 -3.89 -11.59 12.00
C ARG A 22 -4.52 -10.95 10.78
N ARG A 23 -5.03 -9.73 10.96
CA ARG A 23 -5.73 -9.00 9.92
C ARG A 23 -4.85 -8.84 8.69
N LYS A 24 -5.45 -9.06 7.54
CA LYS A 24 -4.89 -8.82 6.22
C LYS A 24 -4.85 -7.31 5.99
N LEU A 25 -3.83 -6.83 5.27
CA LEU A 25 -3.67 -5.41 4.97
C LEU A 25 -3.93 -5.17 3.48
N LEU A 26 -4.88 -4.29 3.17
CA LEU A 26 -5.02 -3.70 1.84
C LEU A 26 -4.56 -2.25 1.92
N LEU A 27 -3.53 -1.91 1.14
CA LEU A 27 -2.91 -0.59 1.13
C LEU A 27 -3.15 0.10 -0.22
N PHE A 28 -3.61 1.35 -0.19
CA PHE A 28 -3.73 2.18 -1.38
C PHE A 28 -2.73 3.33 -1.38
N LEU A 29 -2.05 3.53 -2.50
CA LEU A 29 -1.30 4.74 -2.79
C LEU A 29 -1.94 5.46 -3.97
N ILE A 30 -2.58 6.59 -3.70
CA ILE A 30 -3.29 7.41 -4.69
C ILE A 30 -2.44 8.67 -4.93
N ASP A 31 -1.72 8.72 -6.04
CA ASP A 31 -0.77 9.79 -6.33
C ASP A 31 -1.47 11.14 -6.56
N GLY A 32 -0.80 12.22 -6.19
CA GLY A 32 -1.30 13.59 -6.34
C GLY A 32 -2.58 13.90 -5.55
N PHE A 33 -2.97 13.03 -4.62
CA PHE A 33 -4.18 13.19 -3.82
C PHE A 33 -3.99 14.21 -2.70
N ARG A 34 -4.34 15.47 -2.97
CA ARG A 34 -4.20 16.55 -2.00
C ARG A 34 -5.27 16.49 -0.91
N TYR A 35 -4.90 16.90 0.30
CA TYR A 35 -5.74 16.80 1.51
C TYR A 35 -7.15 17.43 1.34
N ASP A 36 -7.27 18.52 0.59
CA ASP A 36 -8.51 19.27 0.42
C ASP A 36 -9.44 18.69 -0.66
N TYR A 37 -9.02 17.65 -1.37
CA TYR A 37 -9.88 16.97 -2.36
C TYR A 37 -11.00 16.14 -1.72
N ILE A 38 -10.93 15.90 -0.40
CA ILE A 38 -11.96 15.24 0.42
C ILE A 38 -12.29 16.05 1.68
N ASN A 39 -12.38 17.38 1.53
CA ASN A 39 -13.00 18.21 2.57
C ASN A 39 -14.51 17.89 2.69
N ASP A 40 -15.15 18.38 3.76
CA ASP A 40 -16.56 18.07 4.06
C ASP A 40 -17.51 18.36 2.89
N ASN A 41 -17.30 19.44 2.15
CA ASN A 41 -18.13 19.80 1.00
C ASN A 41 -17.92 18.84 -0.19
N GLU A 42 -16.68 18.46 -0.51
CA GLU A 42 -16.41 17.53 -1.63
C GLU A 42 -16.92 16.12 -1.30
N LEU A 43 -16.85 15.68 -0.03
CA LEU A 43 -17.32 14.38 0.45
C LEU A 43 -18.83 14.14 0.20
N GLU A 44 -19.65 15.18 0.12
CA GLU A 44 -21.07 15.07 -0.22
C GLU A 44 -21.29 14.40 -1.59
N SER A 45 -20.33 14.54 -2.50
CA SER A 45 -20.38 13.98 -3.85
C SER A 45 -19.52 12.73 -4.07
N LEU A 46 -18.89 12.22 -3.00
CA LEU A 46 -17.94 11.10 -3.01
C LEU A 46 -18.38 10.02 -2.03
N PRO A 47 -19.44 9.24 -2.36
CA PRO A 47 -20.03 8.26 -1.44
C PRO A 47 -19.07 7.15 -0.98
N GLY A 48 -18.09 6.76 -1.80
CA GLY A 48 -17.08 5.76 -1.43
C GLY A 48 -16.14 6.28 -0.34
N PHE A 49 -15.54 7.44 -0.54
CA PHE A 49 -14.72 8.10 0.48
C PHE A 49 -15.53 8.46 1.71
N LYS A 50 -16.75 8.99 1.54
CA LYS A 50 -17.65 9.30 2.65
C LYS A 50 -17.92 8.08 3.53
N GLU A 51 -18.16 6.91 2.92
CA GLU A 51 -18.34 5.68 3.70
C GLU A 51 -17.09 5.31 4.51
N ILE A 52 -15.89 5.45 3.93
CA ILE A 52 -14.63 5.19 4.61
C ILE A 52 -14.43 6.17 5.78
N VAL A 53 -14.74 7.45 5.59
CA VAL A 53 -14.65 8.48 6.65
C VAL A 53 -15.65 8.21 7.77
N ASP A 54 -16.91 7.95 7.43
CA ASP A 54 -18.00 7.75 8.40
C ASP A 54 -17.79 6.48 9.27
N ARG A 55 -16.99 5.51 8.80
CA ARG A 55 -16.78 4.21 9.47
C ARG A 55 -15.32 3.90 9.83
N GLY A 56 -14.42 4.83 9.54
CA GLY A 56 -12.99 4.64 9.63
C GLY A 56 -12.30 5.81 10.31
N VAL A 57 -11.06 6.05 9.91
CA VAL A 57 -10.23 7.15 10.43
C VAL A 57 -9.77 7.98 9.26
N LYS A 58 -9.94 9.29 9.38
CA LYS A 58 -9.39 10.29 8.48
C LYS A 58 -8.57 11.27 9.31
N VAL A 59 -7.34 11.54 8.88
CA VAL A 59 -6.54 12.66 9.38
C VAL A 59 -6.92 13.95 8.63
N ASP A 60 -6.67 15.11 9.23
CA ASP A 60 -6.93 16.40 8.59
C ASP A 60 -6.11 16.55 7.29
N TYR A 61 -4.83 16.17 7.36
CA TYR A 61 -3.90 16.07 6.26
C TYR A 61 -2.71 15.18 6.66
N MET A 62 -1.93 14.75 5.68
CA MET A 62 -0.64 14.09 5.87
C MET A 62 0.44 14.98 5.26
N THR A 63 1.42 15.40 6.07
CA THR A 63 2.55 16.20 5.59
C THR A 63 3.55 15.29 4.86
N PRO A 64 3.81 15.50 3.56
CA PRO A 64 4.84 14.74 2.85
C PRO A 64 6.24 15.15 3.32
N ASP A 65 7.21 14.27 3.10
CA ASP A 65 8.61 14.63 3.25
C ASP A 65 9.08 15.54 2.10
N PHE A 66 10.18 16.25 2.32
CA PHE A 66 10.80 17.08 1.30
C PHE A 66 11.85 16.29 0.50
N PRO A 67 11.87 16.38 -0.85
CA PRO A 67 10.93 17.12 -1.69
C PRO A 67 9.58 16.39 -1.81
N SER A 68 8.49 17.15 -2.01
CA SER A 68 7.13 16.61 -2.17
C SER A 68 6.92 16.00 -3.57
N LEU A 69 7.75 14.99 -3.89
CA LEU A 69 7.78 14.23 -5.12
C LEU A 69 7.47 12.75 -4.83
N SER A 70 7.02 12.06 -5.89
CA SER A 70 6.65 10.65 -5.95
C SER A 70 7.65 9.70 -5.28
N TYR A 71 8.75 9.32 -5.96
CA TYR A 71 9.69 8.30 -5.46
C TYR A 71 10.23 8.58 -4.05
N PRO A 72 10.62 9.82 -3.70
CA PRO A 72 11.00 10.14 -2.33
C PRO A 72 9.92 9.77 -1.30
N ASN A 73 8.69 10.24 -1.51
CA ASN A 73 7.60 10.00 -0.57
C ASN A 73 7.06 8.56 -0.58
N TYR A 74 7.12 7.87 -1.71
CA TYR A 74 6.78 6.43 -1.78
C TYR A 74 7.66 5.63 -0.82
N TYR A 75 8.94 5.96 -0.83
CA TYR A 75 9.92 5.31 0.01
C TYR A 75 9.85 5.77 1.46
N THR A 76 9.58 7.04 1.73
CA THR A 76 9.28 7.54 3.08
C THR A 76 8.10 6.76 3.69
N LEU A 77 6.98 6.65 2.97
CA LEU A 77 5.78 5.94 3.46
C LEU A 77 6.05 4.47 3.76
N MET A 78 6.83 3.80 2.91
CA MET A 78 7.13 2.38 3.08
C MET A 78 8.24 2.08 4.09
N THR A 79 9.13 3.03 4.38
CA THR A 79 10.28 2.82 5.30
C THR A 79 10.10 3.49 6.65
N GLY A 80 9.22 4.50 6.75
CA GLY A 80 9.04 5.33 7.94
C GLY A 80 10.26 6.22 8.24
N ARG A 81 11.05 6.57 7.22
CA ARG A 81 12.31 7.31 7.35
C ARG A 81 12.30 8.53 6.43
N HIS A 82 13.06 9.56 6.76
CA HIS A 82 13.26 10.72 5.89
C HIS A 82 14.13 10.39 4.67
N CYS A 83 14.01 11.21 3.62
CA CYS A 83 14.72 11.07 2.36
C CYS A 83 16.24 11.00 2.52
N GLU A 84 16.80 11.79 3.43
CA GLU A 84 18.24 11.78 3.74
C GLU A 84 18.72 10.48 4.40
N VAL A 85 17.81 9.65 4.91
CA VAL A 85 18.13 8.36 5.53
C VAL A 85 17.96 7.24 4.51
N HIS A 86 16.82 7.19 3.81
CA HIS A 86 16.55 6.12 2.85
C HIS A 86 17.15 6.34 1.45
N GLN A 87 17.79 7.50 1.21
CA GLN A 87 18.58 7.87 0.02
C GLN A 87 17.82 8.08 -1.30
N MET A 88 16.56 7.65 -1.42
CA MET A 88 15.67 8.11 -2.50
C MET A 88 15.28 9.58 -2.29
N THR A 89 16.07 10.51 -2.83
CA THR A 89 15.95 11.96 -2.58
C THR A 89 15.32 12.75 -3.72
N GLY A 90 15.12 12.13 -4.89
CA GLY A 90 14.43 12.75 -6.02
C GLY A 90 13.82 11.74 -6.98
N ASN A 91 12.91 12.22 -7.84
CA ASN A 91 12.45 11.45 -9.00
C ASN A 91 13.55 11.30 -10.06
N TYR A 92 14.50 12.24 -10.10
CA TYR A 92 15.67 12.19 -10.95
C TYR A 92 16.91 12.36 -10.07
N MET A 93 17.82 11.40 -10.12
CA MET A 93 19.05 11.40 -9.31
C MET A 93 20.23 10.95 -10.18
N TRP A 94 21.43 11.32 -9.77
CA TRP A 94 22.67 10.92 -10.44
C TRP A 94 23.75 10.63 -9.40
N ASP A 95 24.42 9.49 -9.54
CA ASP A 95 25.54 9.09 -8.71
C ASP A 95 26.85 9.36 -9.49
N PRO A 96 27.64 10.36 -9.07
CA PRO A 96 28.89 10.70 -9.75
C PRO A 96 29.96 9.61 -9.63
N SER A 97 29.88 8.73 -8.62
CA SER A 97 30.90 7.71 -8.39
C SER A 97 30.79 6.54 -9.37
N THR A 98 29.56 6.19 -9.75
CA THR A 98 29.26 5.13 -10.73
C THR A 98 28.85 5.68 -12.09
N ASN A 99 28.77 7.02 -12.24
CA ASN A 99 28.25 7.72 -13.40
C ASN A 99 26.91 7.15 -13.88
N THR A 100 25.99 6.95 -12.94
CA THR A 100 24.71 6.26 -13.17
C THR A 100 23.55 7.17 -12.77
N SER A 101 22.47 7.15 -13.55
CA SER A 101 21.26 7.94 -13.29
C SER A 101 20.09 7.09 -12.83
N PHE A 102 19.24 7.68 -12.01
CA PHE A 102 17.87 7.25 -11.74
C PHE A 102 16.94 8.25 -12.44
N ASP A 103 16.27 7.84 -13.51
CA ASP A 103 15.41 8.70 -14.31
C ASP A 103 13.95 8.27 -14.17
N ILE A 104 13.34 8.61 -13.02
CA ILE A 104 11.94 8.36 -12.65
C ILE A 104 11.50 6.89 -12.84
N GLY A 105 12.42 5.94 -12.70
CA GLY A 105 12.15 4.51 -12.89
C GLY A 105 12.09 4.05 -14.36
N VAL A 106 12.29 4.93 -15.34
CA VAL A 106 12.14 4.62 -16.77
C VAL A 106 13.39 3.97 -17.34
N ASN A 107 14.58 4.44 -16.95
CA ASN A 107 15.83 3.86 -17.43
C ASN A 107 16.17 2.55 -16.68
N LYS A 108 16.92 1.65 -17.33
CA LYS A 108 17.23 0.32 -16.76
C LYS A 108 18.02 0.42 -15.46
N GLU A 109 18.85 1.44 -15.33
CA GLU A 109 19.70 1.66 -14.16
C GLU A 109 18.89 2.09 -12.93
N SER A 110 17.64 2.56 -13.10
CA SER A 110 16.72 2.76 -11.97
C SER A 110 16.39 1.47 -11.23
N LEU A 111 16.57 0.30 -11.85
CA LEU A 111 16.38 -1.01 -11.20
C LEU A 111 17.58 -1.45 -10.34
N LEU A 112 18.68 -0.70 -10.34
CA LEU A 112 19.86 -1.07 -9.58
C LEU A 112 19.61 -0.93 -8.08
N PRO A 113 19.96 -1.94 -7.27
CA PRO A 113 19.81 -1.88 -5.81
C PRO A 113 20.54 -0.70 -5.14
N LEU A 114 21.50 -0.08 -5.84
CA LEU A 114 22.16 1.18 -5.46
C LEU A 114 21.17 2.23 -4.95
N TRP A 115 20.05 2.42 -5.66
CA TRP A 115 19.07 3.46 -5.36
C TRP A 115 18.13 3.12 -4.21
N TRP A 116 17.95 1.83 -3.93
CA TRP A 116 16.87 1.32 -3.06
C TRP A 116 17.38 0.78 -1.73
N ASN A 117 18.60 0.26 -1.67
CA ASN A 117 19.12 -0.44 -0.49
C ASN A 117 19.44 0.47 0.71
N GLY A 118 19.22 1.79 0.61
CA GLY A 118 19.44 2.73 1.71
C GLY A 118 18.57 2.46 2.94
N SER A 119 17.41 1.83 2.79
CA SER A 119 16.54 1.42 3.90
C SER A 119 15.63 0.26 3.51
N GLU A 120 15.15 -0.51 4.50
CA GLU A 120 14.26 -1.64 4.27
C GLU A 120 12.78 -1.18 4.23
N PRO A 121 12.06 -1.29 3.10
CA PRO A 121 10.64 -0.99 3.04
C PRO A 121 9.79 -2.10 3.68
N LEU A 122 8.60 -1.76 4.16
CA LEU A 122 7.70 -2.65 4.89
C LEU A 122 7.44 -3.98 4.19
N TRP A 123 7.28 -3.98 2.87
CA TRP A 123 7.04 -5.20 2.11
C TRP A 123 8.24 -6.17 2.14
N VAL A 124 9.48 -5.66 2.21
CA VAL A 124 10.69 -6.46 2.39
C VAL A 124 10.69 -7.07 3.78
N THR A 125 10.41 -6.26 4.82
CA THR A 125 10.29 -6.73 6.21
C THR A 125 9.27 -7.85 6.34
N MET A 126 8.10 -7.68 5.72
CA MET A 126 7.03 -8.68 5.71
C MET A 126 7.48 -9.97 5.02
N THR A 127 8.09 -9.87 3.84
CA THR A 127 8.58 -11.04 3.10
C THR A 127 9.66 -11.79 3.86
N LYS A 128 10.63 -11.08 4.48
CA LYS A 128 11.64 -11.68 5.37
C LYS A 128 11.01 -12.39 6.57
N ALA A 129 9.90 -11.85 7.10
CA ALA A 129 9.08 -12.48 8.13
C ALA A 129 8.15 -13.59 7.61
N LYS A 130 8.39 -14.11 6.40
CA LYS A 130 7.62 -15.18 5.74
C LYS A 130 6.13 -14.86 5.58
N LYS A 131 5.79 -13.58 5.42
CA LYS A 131 4.46 -13.13 4.97
C LYS A 131 4.45 -13.00 3.46
N LYS A 132 3.31 -13.30 2.83
CA LYS A 132 3.12 -13.10 1.39
C LYS A 132 2.66 -11.68 1.12
N VAL A 133 3.25 -11.05 0.10
CA VAL A 133 2.93 -9.67 -0.29
C VAL A 133 2.67 -9.63 -1.79
N ASN A 134 1.52 -9.10 -2.18
CA ASN A 134 1.17 -8.86 -3.57
C ASN A 134 1.11 -7.35 -3.84
N MET A 135 1.71 -6.89 -4.92
CA MET A 135 1.79 -5.47 -5.25
C MET A 135 1.30 -5.24 -6.68
N TYR A 136 0.49 -4.20 -6.87
CA TYR A 136 -0.16 -3.88 -8.13
C TYR A 136 0.18 -2.45 -8.53
N TYR A 137 0.98 -2.32 -9.59
CA TYR A 137 1.48 -1.08 -10.18
C TYR A 137 2.35 -0.22 -9.25
N TRP A 138 2.73 -0.73 -8.07
CA TRP A 138 3.49 0.02 -7.09
C TRP A 138 4.94 0.23 -7.57
N PRO A 139 5.40 1.46 -7.81
CA PRO A 139 6.77 1.72 -8.28
C PRO A 139 7.81 1.19 -7.28
N GLY A 140 8.71 0.33 -7.76
CA GLY A 140 9.69 -0.38 -6.93
C GLY A 140 9.32 -1.82 -6.57
N CYS A 141 8.11 -2.31 -6.86
CA CYS A 141 7.79 -3.74 -6.64
C CYS A 141 8.55 -4.66 -7.59
N GLU A 142 8.96 -4.13 -8.75
CA GLU A 142 9.74 -4.78 -9.79
C GLU A 142 11.23 -4.85 -9.47
N VAL A 143 11.67 -4.17 -8.42
CA VAL A 143 13.07 -4.10 -8.00
C VAL A 143 13.38 -5.19 -6.97
N GLU A 144 14.57 -5.79 -7.07
CA GLU A 144 15.10 -6.62 -5.99
C GLU A 144 15.74 -5.73 -4.93
N ILE A 145 15.02 -5.52 -3.83
CA ILE A 145 15.45 -4.63 -2.75
C ILE A 145 16.00 -5.49 -1.62
N LEU A 146 17.26 -5.27 -1.26
CA LEU A 146 17.99 -6.04 -0.24
C LEU A 146 17.94 -7.56 -0.49
N GLY A 147 17.98 -7.99 -1.76
CA GLY A 147 17.92 -9.40 -2.16
C GLY A 147 16.53 -10.04 -2.04
N VAL A 148 15.48 -9.24 -1.89
CA VAL A 148 14.11 -9.72 -1.66
C VAL A 148 13.19 -9.18 -2.77
N ARG A 149 12.17 -9.96 -3.14
CA ARG A 149 11.08 -9.59 -4.05
C ARG A 149 9.72 -9.93 -3.42
N PRO A 150 8.64 -9.20 -3.72
CA PRO A 150 7.31 -9.54 -3.24
C PRO A 150 6.86 -10.89 -3.83
N SER A 151 5.82 -11.49 -3.25
CA SER A 151 5.24 -12.74 -3.74
C SER A 151 4.63 -12.58 -5.14
N LEU A 152 4.05 -11.41 -5.41
CA LEU A 152 3.60 -10.98 -6.72
C LEU A 152 3.88 -9.50 -6.91
N CYS A 153 4.35 -9.12 -8.10
CA CYS A 153 4.40 -7.74 -8.56
C CYS A 153 3.76 -7.69 -9.95
N ARG A 154 2.69 -6.91 -10.10
CA ARG A 154 2.21 -6.44 -11.40
C ARG A 154 2.90 -5.10 -11.64
N PRO A 155 3.95 -5.02 -12.48
CA PRO A 155 4.78 -3.83 -12.58
C PRO A 155 4.03 -2.65 -13.22
N TYR A 156 4.49 -1.45 -12.90
CA TYR A 156 4.07 -0.22 -13.57
C TYR A 156 4.76 -0.13 -14.95
N PHE A 157 3.97 0.08 -16.01
CA PHE A 157 4.49 0.29 -17.37
C PHE A 157 4.00 1.61 -17.98
N SER A 158 2.77 1.97 -17.68
CA SER A 158 2.08 3.18 -18.13
C SER A 158 1.03 3.54 -17.10
N VAL A 159 0.55 4.78 -17.13
CA VAL A 159 -0.54 5.28 -16.28
C VAL A 159 -1.70 4.26 -16.25
N PRO A 160 -2.02 3.63 -15.10
CA PRO A 160 -3.12 2.68 -15.00
C PRO A 160 -4.45 3.37 -15.29
N THR A 161 -5.28 2.76 -16.13
CA THR A 161 -6.64 3.25 -16.38
C THR A 161 -7.55 3.00 -15.18
N ASP A 162 -8.71 3.68 -15.14
CA ASP A 162 -9.74 3.45 -14.12
C ASP A 162 -10.18 1.97 -14.06
N SER A 163 -10.18 1.27 -15.21
CA SER A 163 -10.44 -0.18 -15.27
C SER A 163 -9.31 -0.97 -14.66
N ASN A 164 -8.05 -0.66 -14.99
CA ASN A 164 -6.90 -1.36 -14.41
C ASN A 164 -6.86 -1.22 -12.88
N PHE A 165 -7.22 -0.04 -12.36
CA PHE A 165 -7.36 0.17 -10.93
C PHE A 165 -8.47 -0.71 -10.33
N SER A 166 -9.66 -0.71 -10.92
CA SER A 166 -10.77 -1.56 -10.48
C SER A 166 -10.41 -3.05 -10.48
N ASP A 167 -9.71 -3.52 -11.51
CA ASP A 167 -9.25 -4.90 -11.62
C ASP A 167 -8.20 -5.22 -10.55
N ALA A 168 -7.22 -4.33 -10.35
CA ALA A 168 -6.21 -4.50 -9.30
C ALA A 168 -6.81 -4.52 -7.89
N VAL A 169 -7.81 -3.69 -7.59
CA VAL A 169 -8.53 -3.73 -6.30
C VAL A 169 -9.25 -5.07 -6.13
N SER A 170 -9.90 -5.56 -7.19
CA SER A 170 -10.62 -6.85 -7.16
C SER A 170 -9.65 -8.02 -6.94
N ASP A 171 -8.54 -8.04 -7.68
CA ASP A 171 -7.50 -9.07 -7.55
C ASP A 171 -6.80 -9.00 -6.19
N ALA A 172 -6.56 -7.79 -5.66
CA ALA A 172 -5.99 -7.59 -4.34
C ALA A 172 -6.90 -8.18 -3.26
N LEU A 173 -8.20 -7.86 -3.28
CA LEU A 173 -9.20 -8.43 -2.36
C LEU A 173 -9.24 -9.96 -2.43
N GLU A 174 -9.29 -10.52 -3.64
CA GLU A 174 -9.32 -11.97 -3.83
C GLU A 174 -8.02 -12.61 -3.31
N SER A 175 -6.86 -12.00 -3.56
CA SER A 175 -5.57 -12.52 -3.08
C SER A 175 -5.48 -12.58 -1.56
N LEU A 176 -6.05 -11.59 -0.87
CA LEU A 176 -6.10 -11.58 0.58
C LEU A 176 -7.13 -12.59 1.12
N ARG A 177 -8.27 -12.73 0.44
CA ARG A 177 -9.34 -13.69 0.76
C ARG A 177 -8.89 -15.15 0.64
N ASN A 178 -8.21 -15.50 -0.45
CA ASN A 178 -7.73 -16.87 -0.68
C ASN A 178 -6.39 -17.18 0.02
N GLY A 179 -5.82 -16.22 0.75
CA GLY A 179 -4.58 -16.41 1.52
C GLY A 179 -3.30 -16.48 0.67
N SER A 180 -3.36 -16.09 -0.60
CA SER A 180 -2.16 -15.86 -1.40
C SER A 180 -1.42 -14.58 -1.03
N ALA A 181 -2.05 -13.67 -0.27
CA ALA A 181 -1.42 -12.50 0.34
C ALA A 181 -1.79 -12.32 1.83
N GLU A 182 -0.87 -11.75 2.60
CA GLU A 182 -1.14 -11.09 3.89
C GLU A 182 -1.20 -9.57 3.76
N MET A 183 -0.48 -9.00 2.81
CA MET A 183 -0.61 -7.61 2.39
C MET A 183 -0.80 -7.55 0.88
N ALA A 184 -1.74 -6.73 0.43
CA ALA A 184 -1.88 -6.33 -0.96
C ALA A 184 -1.74 -4.80 -1.05
N ALA A 185 -0.89 -4.30 -1.94
CA ALA A 185 -0.67 -2.87 -2.12
C ALA A 185 -1.00 -2.46 -3.58
N VAL A 186 -1.81 -1.42 -3.75
CA VAL A 186 -2.30 -0.97 -5.06
C VAL A 186 -1.96 0.51 -5.26
N TYR A 187 -1.32 0.81 -6.38
CA TYR A 187 -1.00 2.18 -6.80
C TYR A 187 -1.98 2.69 -7.87
N TYR A 188 -2.29 3.99 -7.81
CA TYR A 188 -3.08 4.69 -8.81
C TYR A 188 -2.57 6.12 -9.03
N GLU A 189 -2.49 6.56 -10.29
CA GLU A 189 -1.77 7.77 -10.67
C GLU A 189 -2.66 8.87 -11.29
N ARG A 190 -3.84 8.53 -11.82
CA ARG A 190 -4.55 9.44 -12.74
C ARG A 190 -4.94 10.78 -12.11
N ILE A 191 -5.16 10.85 -10.80
CA ILE A 191 -5.45 12.13 -10.11
C ILE A 191 -4.27 13.10 -10.25
N ASP A 192 -3.04 12.61 -10.09
CA ASP A 192 -1.82 13.38 -10.31
C ASP A 192 -1.70 13.83 -11.77
N VAL A 193 -1.87 12.90 -12.72
CA VAL A 193 -1.79 13.17 -14.17
C VAL A 193 -2.77 14.27 -14.61
N GLU A 194 -4.05 14.16 -14.24
CA GLU A 194 -5.03 15.19 -14.57
C GLU A 194 -4.75 16.51 -13.83
N GLY A 195 -4.18 16.44 -12.62
CA GLY A 195 -3.71 17.58 -11.86
C GLY A 195 -2.57 18.32 -12.57
N HIS A 196 -1.61 17.60 -13.14
CA HIS A 196 -0.52 18.16 -13.94
C HIS A 196 -1.02 18.77 -15.25
N HIS A 197 -1.88 18.06 -15.98
CA HIS A 197 -2.36 18.52 -17.29
C HIS A 197 -3.33 19.72 -17.20
N PHE A 198 -4.21 19.74 -16.20
CA PHE A 198 -5.33 20.68 -16.15
C PHE A 198 -5.38 21.54 -14.88
N GLY A 199 -4.52 21.27 -13.90
CA GLY A 199 -4.49 21.97 -12.62
C GLY A 199 -5.39 21.34 -11.55
N PRO A 200 -5.13 21.66 -10.28
CA PRO A 200 -5.75 20.99 -9.12
C PRO A 200 -7.25 21.27 -8.99
N SER A 201 -7.77 22.37 -9.54
CA SER A 201 -9.20 22.73 -9.43
C SER A 201 -10.03 22.29 -10.65
N SER A 202 -9.43 21.59 -11.62
CA SER A 202 -10.06 21.25 -12.89
C SER A 202 -11.17 20.20 -12.77
N VAL A 203 -12.10 20.21 -13.74
CA VAL A 203 -13.16 19.20 -13.85
C VAL A 203 -12.58 17.83 -14.19
N GLN A 204 -11.51 17.79 -14.99
CA GLN A 204 -10.78 16.57 -15.37
C GLN A 204 -10.24 15.84 -14.14
N ARG A 205 -9.54 16.57 -13.26
CA ARG A 205 -9.05 16.02 -11.99
C ARG A 205 -10.21 15.60 -11.08
N LYS A 206 -11.28 16.40 -10.97
CA LYS A 206 -12.50 16.00 -10.22
C LYS A 206 -13.13 14.71 -10.77
N ASN A 207 -13.11 14.51 -12.09
CA ASN A 207 -13.62 13.28 -12.71
C ASN A 207 -12.73 12.07 -12.42
N ALA A 208 -11.40 12.22 -12.45
CA ALA A 208 -10.49 11.16 -12.02
C ALA A 208 -10.70 10.76 -10.55
N LEU A 209 -10.95 11.72 -9.67
CA LEU A 209 -11.32 11.47 -8.27
C LEU A 209 -12.63 10.69 -8.13
N LYS A 210 -13.66 11.06 -8.90
CA LYS A 210 -14.95 10.33 -8.91
C LYS A 210 -14.80 8.90 -9.42
N ALA A 211 -13.87 8.63 -10.34
CA ALA A 211 -13.59 7.27 -10.80
C ALA A 211 -13.01 6.40 -9.67
N VAL A 212 -12.06 6.94 -8.89
CA VAL A 212 -11.52 6.28 -7.71
C VAL A 212 -12.61 6.04 -6.67
N ASP A 213 -13.42 7.06 -6.37
CA ASP A 213 -14.53 6.95 -5.42
C ASP A 213 -15.51 5.82 -5.78
N LYS A 214 -15.85 5.68 -7.06
CA LYS A 214 -16.71 4.60 -7.55
C LYS A 214 -16.11 3.23 -7.26
N VAL A 215 -14.80 3.05 -7.45
CA VAL A 215 -14.11 1.80 -7.14
C VAL A 215 -14.12 1.52 -5.64
N LEU A 216 -13.83 2.53 -4.81
CA LEU A 216 -13.86 2.40 -3.36
C LEU A 216 -15.27 2.07 -2.84
N ASN A 217 -16.32 2.69 -3.38
CA ASN A 217 -17.72 2.39 -3.05
C ASN A 217 -18.11 0.95 -3.42
N ASN A 218 -17.63 0.43 -4.54
CA ASN A 218 -17.85 -0.97 -4.92
C ASN A 218 -17.08 -1.90 -3.98
N MET A 219 -15.84 -1.57 -3.65
CA MET A 219 -14.98 -2.32 -2.74
C MET A 219 -15.63 -2.44 -1.35
N THR A 220 -16.08 -1.33 -0.74
CA THR A 220 -16.71 -1.34 0.58
C THR A 220 -17.97 -2.20 0.61
N LYS A 221 -18.78 -2.18 -0.47
CA LYS A 221 -19.94 -3.06 -0.63
C LYS A 221 -19.54 -4.54 -0.69
N LEU A 222 -18.52 -4.89 -1.48
CA LEU A 222 -18.04 -6.28 -1.59
C LEU A 222 -17.53 -6.82 -0.26
N ILE A 223 -16.77 -6.02 0.49
CA ILE A 223 -16.25 -6.39 1.81
C ILE A 223 -17.39 -6.65 2.81
N LYS A 224 -18.44 -5.82 2.79
CA LYS A 224 -19.63 -6.01 3.63
C LYS A 224 -20.36 -7.30 3.32
N VAL A 225 -20.62 -7.57 2.04
CA VAL A 225 -21.37 -8.76 1.59
C VAL A 225 -20.62 -10.05 1.92
N SER A 226 -19.29 -10.00 1.93
CA SER A 226 -18.45 -11.18 2.13
C SER A 226 -18.14 -11.50 3.61
N ASP A 227 -18.75 -10.78 4.58
CA ASP A 227 -18.41 -10.77 6.04
C ASP A 227 -16.91 -10.63 6.33
N MET A 228 -16.16 -10.09 5.37
CA MET A 228 -14.71 -9.93 5.45
C MET A 228 -14.32 -8.88 6.50
N SER A 229 -15.22 -7.97 6.87
CA SER A 229 -14.92 -6.80 7.72
C SER A 229 -14.16 -7.04 9.04
N LYS A 230 -14.14 -8.27 9.59
CA LYS A 230 -13.40 -8.61 10.82
C LYS A 230 -11.93 -8.97 10.58
N ASP A 231 -11.57 -9.31 9.34
CA ASP A 231 -10.27 -9.89 8.95
C ASP A 231 -9.36 -8.92 8.19
N TYR A 232 -9.79 -7.68 7.90
CA TYR A 232 -9.02 -6.72 7.10
C TYR A 232 -8.80 -5.40 7.85
N SER A 233 -7.62 -4.84 7.64
CA SER A 233 -7.30 -3.44 7.90
C SER A 233 -7.04 -2.76 6.56
N PHE A 234 -7.56 -1.54 6.41
CA PHE A 234 -7.37 -0.69 5.24
C PHE A 234 -6.52 0.50 5.64
N LEU A 235 -5.49 0.79 4.85
CA LEU A 235 -4.71 2.03 4.93
C LEU A 235 -4.66 2.70 3.57
#